data_AF-A0A1I0CM55-F1
#
_entry.id   AF-A0A1I0CM55-F1
#
_cell.length_a   1.000
_cell.length_b   1.000
_cell.length_c   1.000
_cell.angle_alpha   90.00
_cell.angle_beta   90.00
_cell.angle_gamma   90.00
#
_symmetry.space_group_name_H-M   'P 1'
#
loop_
_entity.id
_entity.type
_entity.pdbx_description
1 polymer ?
#
loop_
_entity_poly.entity_id
_entity_poly.type
_entity_poly.pdbx_seq_one_letter_code
_entity_poly.pdbx_strand_id
1 'polypeptide(L)' 'MKLLDEHQVVRVQLWMNGAWRRSIRGTVIGSHEGTIGVLLDTGEYIDVPEDRLRIVS' A
#
# COMPACT_ATOMS: atom_id res chain seq x y z
N MET A 1 -24.43 -8.51 11.98
CA MET A 1 -22.99 -8.25 11.84
C MET A 1 -22.87 -6.81 11.36
N LYS A 2 -22.49 -5.87 12.22
CA LYS A 2 -22.26 -4.48 11.80
C LYS A 2 -20.90 -4.46 11.10
N LEU A 3 -20.90 -4.28 9.79
CA LEU A 3 -19.70 -3.95 9.03
C LEU A 3 -19.19 -2.61 9.57
N LEU A 4 -18.10 -2.69 10.32
CA LEU A 4 -17.41 -1.53 10.88
C LEU A 4 -16.71 -0.83 9.72
N ASP A 5 -17.20 0.36 9.38
CA ASP A 5 -16.49 1.42 8.64
C ASP A 5 -15.48 0.93 7.57
N GLU A 6 -16.01 0.49 6.43
CA GLU A 6 -15.30 -0.22 5.36
C GLU A 6 -14.38 0.65 4.48
N HIS A 7 -14.12 1.92 4.83
CA HIS A 7 -13.56 2.88 3.86
C HIS A 7 -12.43 3.78 4.35
N GLN A 8 -11.61 3.37 5.33
CA GLN A 8 -10.28 3.98 5.43
C GLN A 8 -9.36 3.41 4.36
N VAL A 9 -9.38 4.08 3.20
CA VAL A 9 -8.46 3.85 2.09
C VAL A 9 -7.07 4.28 2.55
N VAL A 10 -6.26 3.33 3.02
CA VAL A 10 -4.87 3.61 3.41
C VAL A 10 -4.04 3.80 2.14
N ARG A 11 -3.55 5.03 1.94
CA ARG A 11 -2.71 5.37 0.79
C ARG A 11 -1.26 5.27 1.18
N VAL A 12 -0.47 4.62 0.33
CA VAL A 12 0.95 4.38 0.57
C VAL A 12 1.82 4.87 -0.57
N GLN A 13 3.05 5.25 -0.23
CA GLN A 13 4.15 5.46 -1.16
C GLN A 13 5.18 4.34 -0.98
N LEU A 14 5.80 3.91 -2.08
CA LEU A 14 6.73 2.78 -2.07
C LEU A 14 8.21 3.21 -2.17
N TRP A 15 9.06 2.47 -1.47
CA TRP A 15 10.52 2.49 -1.63
C TRP A 15 10.94 1.49 -2.70
N MET A 16 11.45 1.97 -3.83
CA MET A 16 11.95 1.13 -4.91
C MET A 16 13.27 1.65 -5.46
N ASN A 17 14.17 0.72 -5.79
CA ASN A 17 15.49 1.02 -6.36
C ASN A 17 16.32 2.00 -5.51
N GLY A 18 16.27 1.85 -4.18
CA GLY A 18 17.07 2.65 -3.26
C GLY A 18 16.57 4.07 -3.00
N ALA A 19 15.34 4.42 -3.39
CA ALA A 19 14.74 5.73 -3.10
C ALA A 19 13.22 5.68 -2.95
N TRP A 20 12.65 6.62 -2.18
CA TRP A 20 11.22 6.89 -2.14
C TRP A 20 10.81 7.57 -3.46
N ARG A 21 10.09 6.86 -4.33
CA ARG A 21 9.63 7.44 -5.59
C ARG A 21 8.25 8.04 -5.41
N ARG A 22 8.14 9.37 -5.50
CA ARG A 22 6.85 10.08 -5.31
C ARG A 22 5.78 9.64 -6.31
N SER A 23 6.21 9.17 -7.47
CA SER A 23 5.36 8.67 -8.56
C SER A 23 4.80 7.27 -8.31
N ILE A 24 5.22 6.57 -7.25
CA ILE A 24 4.84 5.18 -7.01
C ILE A 24 4.02 5.13 -5.73
N ARG A 25 2.71 5.13 -5.93
CA ARG A 25 1.69 5.18 -4.90
C ARG A 25 0.60 4.17 -5.19
N GLY A 26 -0.10 3.79 -4.14
CA GLY A 26 -1.22 2.88 -4.24
C GLY A 26 -2.03 2.83 -2.97
N THR A 27 -2.97 1.91 -2.97
CA THR A 27 -3.88 1.63 -1.86
C THR A 27 -3.53 0.27 -1.27
N VAL A 28 -3.46 0.18 0.05
CA VAL A 28 -3.33 -1.11 0.74
C VAL A 28 -4.61 -1.90 0.55
N ILE A 29 -4.50 -3.12 0.04
CA ILE A 29 -5.64 -4.02 -0.16
C ILE A 29 -5.57 -5.29 0.70
N GLY A 30 -4.46 -5.49 1.41
CA GLY A 30 -4.29 -6.60 2.35
C GLY A 30 -2.90 -6.64 2.97
N SER A 31 -2.76 -7.46 4.01
CA SER A 31 -1.49 -7.71 4.68
C SER A 31 -1.39 -9.17 5.09
N HIS A 32 -0.24 -9.80 4.89
CA HIS A 32 0.03 -11.16 5.33
C HIS A 32 1.52 -11.31 5.69
N GLU A 33 1.80 -11.75 6.92
CA GLU A 33 3.16 -12.05 7.41
C GLU A 33 4.24 -10.99 7.05
N GLY A 34 3.96 -9.71 7.35
CA GLY A 34 4.90 -8.60 7.09
C GLY A 34 5.01 -8.17 5.63
N THR A 35 4.20 -8.76 4.75
CA THR A 35 4.03 -8.36 3.35
C THR A 35 2.70 -7.64 3.19
N ILE A 36 2.71 -6.50 2.50
CA ILE A 36 1.54 -5.67 2.23
C ILE A 36 1.22 -5.76 0.74
N GLY A 37 0.00 -6.14 0.42
CA GLY A 37 -0.54 -6.10 -0.92
C GLY A 37 -1.00 -4.68 -1.25
N VAL A 38 -0.48 -4.13 -2.35
CA VAL A 38 -0.78 -2.76 -2.79
C VAL A 38 -1.33 -2.79 -4.21
N LEU A 39 -2.49 -2.15 -4.41
CA LEU A 39 -2.97 -1.78 -5.72
C LEU A 39 -2.39 -0.42 -6.10
N LEU A 40 -1.45 -0.40 -7.05
CA LEU A 40 -0.85 0.83 -7.55
C LEU A 40 -1.88 1.67 -8.29
N ASP A 41 -1.62 2.98 -8.38
CA ASP A 41 -2.42 3.91 -9.17
C ASP A 41 -2.41 3.58 -10.67
N THR A 42 -1.43 2.77 -11.12
CA THR A 42 -1.37 2.21 -12.48
C THR A 42 -2.37 1.07 -12.71
N GLY A 43 -2.99 0.55 -11.65
CA GLY A 43 -3.85 -0.64 -11.67
C GLY A 43 -3.09 -1.96 -11.47
N GLU A 44 -1.76 -1.91 -11.35
CA GLU A 44 -0.94 -3.08 -11.07
C GLU A 44 -1.02 -3.48 -9.60
N TYR A 45 -1.03 -4.78 -9.34
CA TYR A 45 -0.92 -5.34 -7.99
C TYR A 45 0.52 -5.71 -7.69
N ILE A 46 1.00 -5.34 -6.51
CA ILE A 46 2.32 -5.77 -6.03
C ILE A 46 2.32 -6.10 -4.54
N ASP A 47 3.20 -7.03 -4.18
CA ASP A 47 3.51 -7.38 -2.80
C ASP A 47 4.78 -6.64 -2.35
N VAL A 48 4.70 -5.95 -1.22
CA VAL A 48 5.79 -5.11 -0.70
C VAL A 48 6.02 -5.39 0.78
N PRO A 49 7.27 -5.61 1.22
CA PRO A 49 7.60 -5.66 2.65
C PRO A 49 7.13 -4.39 3.39
N GLU A 50 6.54 -4.56 4.57
CA GLU A 50 5.95 -3.46 5.36
C GLU A 50 6.91 -2.28 5.59
N ASP A 51 8.21 -2.55 5.76
CA ASP A 51 9.26 -1.57 5.98
C ASP A 51 9.61 -0.72 4.73
N ARG A 52 9.11 -1.12 3.55
CA ARG A 52 9.29 -0.41 2.28
C ARG A 52 8.09 0.45 1.89
N LEU A 53 7.14 0.65 2.81
CA LEU A 53 5.99 1.53 2.60
C LEU A 53 6.02 2.73 3.55
N ARG A 54 5.41 3.82 3.12
CA ARG A 54 5.07 4.95 3.96
C ARG A 54 3.61 5.33 3.73
N ILE A 55 2.85 5.44 4.81
CA ILE A 55 1.48 5.95 4.76
C ILE A 55 1.53 7.44 4.39
N VAL A 56 0.68 7.84 3.46
CA VAL A 56 0.59 9.22 2.96
C VAL A 56 -0.80 9.83 3.09
N SER A 57 -1.84 9.02 3.34
CA SER A 57 -3.19 9.45 3.71
C SER A 57 -3.99 8.30 4.31
#